data_AF-A0A5B1BBX8-F1
#
_entry.id   AF-A0A5B1BBX8-F1
#
_cell.length_a   1.000
_cell.length_b   1.000
_cell.length_c   1.000
_cell.angle_alpha   90.00
_cell.angle_beta   90.00
_cell.angle_gamma   90.00
#
_symmetry.space_group_name_H-M   'P 1'
#
loop_
_entity.id
_entity.type
_entity.pdbx_description
1 polymer ?
#
loop_
_entity_poly.entity_id
_entity_poly.type
_entity_poly.pdbx_seq_one_letter_code
_entity_poly.pdbx_strand_id
1 'polypeptide(L)'
;MKWYVPKKSLFFIFLCVVTCSFSQDELKLQKGIVINSLGVPTKEGSHYSIYLPTSFDLTKQWPVLLGFDSTGNTRNLTALFSQAAEALGYVIVVSNFSENLKTIQDKTNYVAFFTNHILSLLPIHDRRVYVFGNGEDAPLNSLIPLIYREFNGVIAMNNSYYYSESIEVKKNFSYAGVISDKNFRYQDFINIKRYLKRKAITSDVYVYDNDQEKLPPEDLLQKVLTSFTLQDMLKGKIAVDSVWVQKQYQKQQNEVNLLIEKKSFIKAYDELKRMRSWYHLFFEIDTLKEQQKRIRKVSDYKKLKRLKSRYNNQEIFLQATLLMSLEEDVEFKQYENLGWWQYRVEELNKLIATRERHSSNMAIRILGYLKDLISQYKIKSTTKKEKVIDKKIFLNVLSTIIDPQDFDSYKAIMYLSSIDQDKQTALFYLEKMLQNGYKDIEGLYTIEGTLALKISREYNALVKKYLGTSKYHSY
;
A
#
# COMPACT_ATOMS: atom_id res chain seq x y z
N MET A 1 -33.28 -49.32 75.31
CA MET A 1 -34.70 -48.95 75.45
C MET A 1 -34.89 -47.54 74.88
N LYS A 2 -36.03 -47.33 74.22
CA LYS A 2 -36.53 -46.14 73.48
C LYS A 2 -36.01 -44.75 73.90
N TRP A 3 -35.47 -43.97 72.96
CA TRP A 3 -36.08 -42.80 72.25
C TRP A 3 -36.45 -41.59 73.14
N TYR A 4 -35.91 -40.39 72.86
CA TYR A 4 -36.60 -39.24 72.20
C TYR A 4 -35.78 -37.93 72.32
N VAL A 5 -35.73 -37.16 71.24
CA VAL A 5 -35.12 -35.81 71.03
C VAL A 5 -36.26 -34.77 71.12
N PRO A 6 -36.09 -33.54 71.69
CA PRO A 6 -35.76 -32.32 70.89
C PRO A 6 -35.15 -31.16 71.76
N LYS A 7 -34.70 -29.96 71.33
CA LYS A 7 -34.51 -29.19 70.08
C LYS A 7 -33.80 -27.86 70.47
N LYS A 8 -33.09 -27.23 69.50
CA LYS A 8 -32.67 -25.80 69.38
C LYS A 8 -31.49 -25.38 70.31
N SER A 9 -30.45 -24.65 69.89
CA SER A 9 -30.33 -23.52 68.94
C SER A 9 -28.87 -23.46 68.41
N LEU A 10 -28.63 -23.56 67.09
CA LEU A 10 -28.28 -22.45 66.18
C LEU A 10 -27.07 -21.58 66.60
N PHE A 11 -25.90 -21.89 66.04
CA PHE A 11 -24.97 -20.89 65.49
C PHE A 11 -24.05 -21.60 64.46
N PHE A 12 -24.36 -21.47 63.18
CA PHE A 12 -23.53 -21.98 62.07
C PHE A 12 -22.97 -20.76 61.35
N ILE A 13 -21.67 -20.51 61.50
CA ILE A 13 -20.95 -19.47 60.77
C ILE A 13 -20.71 -20.01 59.36
N PHE A 14 -21.41 -19.43 58.38
CA PHE A 14 -21.23 -19.72 56.97
C PHE A 14 -20.05 -18.90 56.44
N LEU A 15 -18.89 -19.53 56.26
CA LEU A 15 -17.74 -18.93 55.58
C LEU A 15 -17.99 -19.02 54.06
N CYS A 16 -18.59 -17.98 53.50
CA CYS A 16 -18.68 -17.76 52.06
C CYS A 16 -17.28 -17.43 51.51
N VAL A 17 -16.50 -18.44 51.14
CA VAL A 17 -15.35 -18.23 50.24
C VAL A 17 -15.93 -18.13 48.83
N VAL A 18 -16.10 -16.88 48.37
CA VAL A 18 -16.35 -16.59 46.96
C VAL A 18 -15.08 -16.92 46.19
N THR A 19 -15.01 -18.14 45.65
CA THR A 19 -14.07 -18.44 44.57
C THR A 19 -14.59 -17.73 43.32
N CYS A 20 -14.10 -16.51 43.07
CA CYS A 20 -14.12 -15.93 41.74
C CYS A 20 -13.24 -16.81 40.84
N SER A 21 -13.83 -17.86 40.27
CA SER A 21 -13.30 -18.50 39.09
C SER A 21 -13.37 -17.47 37.97
N PHE A 22 -12.26 -16.77 37.72
CA PHE A 22 -12.04 -16.13 36.44
C PHE A 22 -12.07 -17.24 35.38
N SER A 23 -13.23 -17.42 34.75
CA SER A 23 -13.29 -18.19 33.52
C SER A 23 -12.43 -17.42 32.52
N GLN A 24 -11.25 -17.96 32.19
CA GLN A 24 -10.57 -17.55 30.98
C GLN A 24 -11.51 -17.94 29.85
N ASP A 25 -12.11 -16.94 29.19
CA ASP A 25 -12.83 -17.16 27.95
C ASP A 25 -11.88 -17.88 27.00
N GLU A 26 -12.11 -19.19 26.80
CA GLU A 26 -11.34 -19.98 25.86
C GLU A 26 -11.59 -19.39 24.47
N LEU A 27 -10.57 -18.72 23.92
CA LEU A 27 -10.65 -18.03 22.64
C LEU A 27 -11.00 -19.04 21.53
N LYS A 28 -12.28 -19.18 21.21
CA LYS A 28 -12.75 -20.04 20.12
C LYS A 28 -12.51 -19.36 18.79
N LEU A 29 -11.38 -19.67 18.17
CA LEU A 29 -11.07 -19.20 16.81
C LEU A 29 -11.87 -20.00 15.77
N GLN A 30 -12.89 -19.37 15.21
CA GLN A 30 -13.66 -19.92 14.09
C GLN A 30 -12.83 -19.97 12.78
N LYS A 31 -12.93 -21.08 12.06
CA LYS A 31 -12.24 -21.30 10.79
C LYS A 31 -13.10 -20.82 9.60
N GLY A 32 -12.46 -20.49 8.49
CA GLY A 32 -13.10 -20.11 7.22
C GLY A 32 -13.68 -18.70 7.18
N ILE A 33 -13.56 -17.92 8.26
CA ILE A 33 -14.04 -16.53 8.34
C ILE A 33 -12.96 -15.62 8.91
N VAL A 34 -13.06 -14.32 8.63
CA VAL A 34 -12.21 -13.31 9.26
C VAL A 34 -12.76 -12.98 10.63
N ILE A 35 -11.97 -13.25 11.67
CA ILE A 35 -12.23 -12.80 13.03
C ILE A 35 -11.48 -11.48 13.21
N ASN A 36 -12.21 -10.43 13.58
CA ASN A 36 -11.68 -9.06 13.67
C ASN A 36 -11.60 -8.60 15.13
N SER A 37 -10.80 -7.55 15.37
CA SER A 37 -10.74 -6.81 16.63
C SER A 37 -10.34 -7.64 17.84
N LEU A 38 -9.49 -8.65 17.64
CA LEU A 38 -8.88 -9.40 18.74
C LEU A 38 -7.86 -8.51 19.46
N GLY A 39 -7.95 -8.40 20.78
CA GLY A 39 -7.03 -7.58 21.57
C GLY A 39 -5.63 -8.17 21.62
N VAL A 40 -4.61 -7.31 21.60
CA VAL A 40 -3.22 -7.74 21.79
C VAL A 40 -2.85 -7.63 23.28
N PRO A 41 -2.43 -8.72 23.93
CA PRO A 41 -2.11 -8.69 25.36
C PRO A 41 -1.07 -7.62 25.69
N THR A 42 -1.28 -6.89 26.79
CA THR A 42 -0.35 -5.85 27.32
C THR A 42 -0.06 -4.68 26.36
N LYS A 43 -0.86 -4.51 25.29
CA LYS A 43 -0.71 -3.43 24.30
C LYS A 43 -2.05 -2.73 24.09
N GLU A 44 -2.31 -1.72 24.91
CA GLU A 44 -3.54 -0.92 24.83
C GLU A 44 -3.66 -0.22 23.46
N GLY A 45 -4.87 -0.26 22.87
CA GLY A 45 -5.14 0.27 21.54
C GLY A 45 -4.65 -0.60 20.37
N SER A 46 -3.88 -1.66 20.64
CA SER A 46 -3.49 -2.65 19.64
C SER A 46 -4.51 -3.78 19.53
N HIS A 47 -4.92 -4.06 18.30
CA HIS A 47 -5.83 -5.13 17.94
C HIS A 47 -5.43 -5.76 16.62
N TYR A 48 -5.94 -6.96 16.35
CA TYR A 48 -5.65 -7.68 15.12
C TYR A 48 -6.86 -8.42 14.57
N SER A 49 -6.77 -8.72 13.28
CA SER A 49 -7.66 -9.64 12.56
C SER A 49 -6.91 -10.92 12.23
N ILE A 50 -7.62 -12.04 12.19
CA ILE A 50 -7.08 -13.35 11.81
C ILE A 50 -8.02 -14.09 10.87
N TYR A 51 -7.44 -14.82 9.92
CA TYR A 51 -8.12 -15.81 9.11
C TYR A 51 -7.42 -17.16 9.26
N LEU A 52 -8.17 -18.18 9.68
CA LEU A 52 -7.74 -19.57 9.70
C LEU A 52 -8.46 -20.33 8.57
N PRO A 53 -7.75 -21.03 7.67
CA PRO A 53 -8.38 -21.86 6.65
C PRO A 53 -9.34 -22.90 7.26
N THR A 54 -10.37 -23.33 6.53
CA THR A 54 -11.29 -24.37 7.03
C THR A 54 -10.58 -25.68 7.37
N SER A 55 -9.51 -25.98 6.63
CA SER A 55 -8.63 -27.14 6.83
C SER A 55 -7.67 -27.02 8.03
N PHE A 56 -7.63 -25.86 8.71
CA PHE A 56 -6.73 -25.62 9.83
C PHE A 56 -6.91 -26.65 10.94
N ASP A 57 -5.80 -27.15 11.48
CA ASP A 57 -5.76 -28.19 12.50
C ASP A 57 -4.49 -28.05 13.35
N LEU A 58 -4.60 -28.37 14.65
CA LEU A 58 -3.53 -28.18 15.63
C LEU A 58 -2.40 -29.22 15.50
N THR A 59 -2.61 -30.32 14.79
CA THR A 59 -1.59 -31.37 14.62
C THR A 59 -0.61 -31.10 13.47
N LYS A 60 -0.88 -30.07 12.66
CA LYS A 60 -0.08 -29.68 11.49
C LYS A 60 0.61 -28.34 11.71
N GLN A 61 1.69 -28.10 10.97
CA GLN A 61 2.35 -26.81 10.92
C GLN A 61 1.91 -26.00 9.69
N TRP A 62 1.57 -24.73 9.90
CA TRP A 62 0.97 -23.87 8.88
C TRP A 62 1.90 -22.72 8.47
N PRO A 63 1.91 -22.30 7.20
CA PRO A 63 2.51 -21.03 6.81
C PRO A 63 1.67 -19.86 7.33
N VAL A 64 2.33 -18.75 7.67
CA VAL A 64 1.66 -17.52 8.12
C VAL A 64 2.07 -16.32 7.29
N LEU A 65 1.09 -15.49 6.94
CA LEU A 65 1.31 -14.16 6.37
C LEU A 65 0.88 -13.09 7.39
N LEU A 66 1.85 -12.35 7.90
CA LEU A 66 1.66 -11.27 8.87
C LEU A 66 1.54 -9.93 8.15
N GLY A 67 0.62 -9.07 8.59
CA GLY A 67 0.48 -7.70 8.11
C GLY A 67 0.44 -6.70 9.27
N PHE A 68 0.93 -5.49 9.00
CA PHE A 68 0.89 -4.38 9.96
C PHE A 68 0.40 -3.11 9.27
N ASP A 69 -0.62 -2.48 9.84
CA ASP A 69 -1.39 -1.40 9.21
C ASP A 69 -1.59 -0.20 10.14
N SER A 70 -1.09 0.96 9.75
CA SER A 70 -1.23 2.21 10.49
C SER A 70 -2.65 2.81 10.38
N THR A 71 -3.45 2.40 9.40
CA THR A 71 -4.83 2.91 9.22
C THR A 71 -5.86 2.23 10.13
N GLY A 72 -5.49 1.12 10.77
CA GLY A 72 -6.39 0.32 11.61
C GLY A 72 -7.37 -0.57 10.83
N ASN A 73 -7.25 -0.66 9.50
CA ASN A 73 -8.14 -1.43 8.63
C ASN A 73 -7.79 -2.94 8.55
N THR A 74 -7.56 -3.55 9.72
CA THR A 74 -7.04 -4.92 9.84
C THR A 74 -7.95 -5.96 9.19
N ARG A 75 -9.28 -5.78 9.28
CA ARG A 75 -10.28 -6.68 8.70
C ARG A 75 -10.19 -6.74 7.19
N ASN A 76 -10.16 -5.59 6.51
CA ASN A 76 -10.16 -5.55 5.05
C ASN A 76 -8.85 -6.12 4.48
N LEU A 77 -7.72 -5.80 5.12
CA LEU A 77 -6.43 -6.36 4.71
C LEU A 77 -6.31 -7.87 4.97
N THR A 78 -6.97 -8.38 6.02
CA THR A 78 -7.04 -9.83 6.26
C THR A 78 -7.94 -10.51 5.22
N ALA A 79 -9.12 -9.94 4.95
CA ALA A 79 -10.07 -10.43 3.96
C ALA A 79 -9.47 -10.46 2.54
N LEU A 80 -8.61 -9.50 2.20
CA LEU A 80 -7.93 -9.43 0.91
C LEU A 80 -7.16 -10.72 0.55
N PHE A 81 -6.68 -11.47 1.56
CA PHE A 81 -5.96 -12.73 1.36
C PHE A 81 -6.78 -13.98 1.66
N SER A 82 -8.05 -13.88 2.10
CA SER A 82 -8.80 -15.04 2.59
C SER A 82 -9.01 -16.12 1.54
N GLN A 83 -9.28 -15.75 0.28
CA GLN A 83 -9.42 -16.72 -0.81
C GLN A 83 -8.11 -17.47 -1.09
N ALA A 84 -7.00 -16.74 -1.11
CA ALA A 84 -5.68 -17.32 -1.30
C ALA A 84 -5.28 -18.21 -0.12
N ALA A 85 -5.60 -17.77 1.09
CA ALA A 85 -5.38 -18.47 2.34
C ALA A 85 -6.12 -19.81 2.40
N GLU A 86 -7.40 -19.82 2.03
CA GLU A 86 -8.21 -21.04 1.97
C GLU A 86 -7.64 -22.04 0.96
N ALA A 87 -7.25 -21.56 -0.22
CA ALA A 87 -6.76 -22.42 -1.29
C ALA A 87 -5.34 -23.00 -1.05
N LEU A 88 -4.53 -22.32 -0.24
CA LEU A 88 -3.10 -22.64 -0.05
C LEU A 88 -2.75 -23.05 1.39
N GLY A 89 -3.72 -22.98 2.31
CA GLY A 89 -3.52 -23.27 3.72
C GLY A 89 -2.66 -22.22 4.42
N TYR A 90 -2.84 -20.93 4.15
CA TYR A 90 -2.14 -19.87 4.89
C TYR A 90 -2.98 -19.37 6.07
N VAL A 91 -2.36 -19.21 7.23
CA VAL A 91 -2.89 -18.36 8.28
C VAL A 91 -2.60 -16.91 7.91
N ILE A 92 -3.61 -16.04 7.96
CA ILE A 92 -3.43 -14.60 7.73
C ILE A 92 -3.66 -13.89 9.05
N VAL A 93 -2.74 -13.02 9.46
CA VAL A 93 -2.91 -12.18 10.65
C VAL A 93 -2.50 -10.76 10.33
N VAL A 94 -3.38 -9.80 10.61
CA VAL A 94 -3.08 -8.37 10.41
C VAL A 94 -3.32 -7.61 11.68
N SER A 95 -2.28 -6.95 12.19
CA SER A 95 -2.37 -6.06 13.35
C SER A 95 -2.40 -4.60 12.92
N ASN A 96 -3.07 -3.75 13.71
CA ASN A 96 -2.85 -2.31 13.58
C ASN A 96 -1.51 -1.91 14.21
N PHE A 97 -0.96 -0.77 13.80
CA PHE A 97 -0.09 0.02 14.66
C PHE A 97 -0.96 0.96 15.48
N SER A 98 -1.00 0.78 16.80
CA SER A 98 -1.75 1.70 17.67
C SER A 98 -1.19 3.13 17.56
N GLU A 99 -2.01 4.14 17.81
CA GLU A 99 -1.60 5.56 17.81
C GLU A 99 -0.44 5.88 18.77
N ASN A 100 -0.22 5.02 19.77
CA ASN A 100 0.89 5.12 20.71
C ASN A 100 2.25 4.77 20.10
N LEU A 101 2.30 4.10 18.94
CA LEU A 101 3.53 3.68 18.25
C LEU A 101 3.98 4.75 17.25
N LYS A 102 4.55 5.83 17.78
CA LYS A 102 4.90 7.03 16.99
C LYS A 102 6.21 6.90 16.24
N THR A 103 7.19 6.18 16.78
CA THR A 103 8.52 6.06 16.16
C THR A 103 8.67 4.77 15.36
N ILE A 104 9.60 4.77 14.41
CA ILE A 104 9.98 3.55 13.69
C ILE A 104 10.47 2.48 14.67
N GLN A 105 11.24 2.86 15.69
CA GLN A 105 11.73 1.94 16.71
C GLN A 105 10.58 1.27 17.48
N ASP A 106 9.55 2.02 17.86
CA ASP A 106 8.38 1.48 18.56
C ASP A 106 7.63 0.48 17.68
N LYS A 107 7.41 0.84 16.40
CA LYS A 107 6.77 -0.04 15.42
C LYS A 107 7.59 -1.32 15.19
N THR A 108 8.90 -1.21 15.06
CA THR A 108 9.81 -2.36 14.91
C THR A 108 9.79 -3.26 16.15
N ASN A 109 9.87 -2.72 17.36
CA ASN A 109 9.75 -3.49 18.60
C ASN A 109 8.39 -4.19 18.72
N TYR A 110 7.33 -3.51 18.30
CA TYR A 110 5.99 -4.08 18.25
C TYR A 110 5.88 -5.26 17.28
N VAL A 111 6.47 -5.15 16.08
CA VAL A 111 6.52 -6.25 15.10
C VAL A 111 7.14 -7.50 15.72
N ALA A 112 8.28 -7.37 16.41
CA ALA A 112 8.95 -8.49 17.06
C ALA A 112 8.05 -9.13 18.15
N PHE A 113 7.51 -8.31 19.03
CA PHE A 113 6.60 -8.75 20.10
C PHE A 113 5.38 -9.48 19.54
N PHE A 114 4.69 -8.87 18.58
CA PHE A 114 3.46 -9.42 18.00
C PHE A 114 3.73 -10.70 17.22
N THR A 115 4.85 -10.77 16.49
CA THR A 115 5.27 -11.99 15.79
C THR A 115 5.44 -13.14 16.79
N ASN A 116 6.20 -12.93 17.87
CA ASN A 116 6.40 -13.95 18.90
C ASN A 116 5.08 -14.38 19.56
N HIS A 117 4.18 -13.41 19.80
CA HIS A 117 2.85 -13.69 20.31
C HIS A 117 2.08 -14.65 19.39
N ILE A 118 1.99 -14.36 18.08
CA ILE A 118 1.28 -15.22 17.12
C ILE A 118 1.95 -16.60 16.98
N LEU A 119 3.28 -16.65 16.91
CA LEU A 119 4.01 -17.92 16.81
C LEU A 119 3.89 -18.78 18.08
N SER A 120 3.60 -18.19 19.23
CA SER A 120 3.34 -18.93 20.48
C SER A 120 1.92 -19.50 20.57
N LEU A 121 0.97 -18.91 19.84
CA LEU A 121 -0.45 -19.30 19.88
C LEU A 121 -0.83 -20.36 18.85
N LEU A 122 -0.14 -20.37 17.70
CA LEU A 122 -0.52 -21.18 16.55
C LEU A 122 0.64 -22.10 16.13
N PRO A 123 0.36 -23.34 15.68
CA PRO A 123 1.38 -24.24 15.17
C PRO A 123 1.85 -23.77 13.79
N ILE A 124 2.75 -22.78 13.79
CA ILE A 124 3.30 -22.19 12.57
C ILE A 124 4.61 -22.88 12.21
N HIS A 125 4.81 -23.12 10.92
CA HIS A 125 6.10 -23.56 10.40
C HIS A 125 7.09 -22.38 10.39
N ASP A 126 8.12 -22.48 11.22
CA ASP A 126 9.21 -21.51 11.39
C ASP A 126 9.88 -21.00 10.09
N ARG A 127 10.00 -21.85 9.06
CA ARG A 127 10.58 -21.49 7.75
C ARG A 127 9.56 -20.92 6.75
N ARG A 128 8.30 -20.74 7.18
CA ARG A 128 7.17 -20.27 6.37
C ARG A 128 6.42 -19.11 7.04
N VAL A 129 7.17 -18.22 7.66
CA VAL A 129 6.70 -16.92 8.17
C VAL A 129 6.97 -15.85 7.12
N TYR A 130 5.93 -15.17 6.67
CA TYR A 130 6.01 -14.08 5.69
C TYR A 130 5.37 -12.83 6.23
N VAL A 131 5.69 -11.69 5.62
CA VAL A 131 5.09 -10.41 5.95
C VAL A 131 4.56 -9.72 4.71
N PHE A 132 3.57 -8.85 4.85
CA PHE A 132 3.17 -7.92 3.81
C PHE A 132 2.95 -6.52 4.35
N GLY A 133 3.07 -5.54 3.46
CA GLY A 133 2.63 -4.18 3.73
C GLY A 133 2.06 -3.52 2.49
N ASN A 134 1.19 -2.54 2.71
CA ASN A 134 0.54 -1.76 1.66
C ASN A 134 0.82 -0.27 1.88
N GLY A 135 0.99 0.49 0.80
CA GLY A 135 1.03 1.96 0.88
C GLY A 135 2.08 2.48 1.86
N GLU A 136 1.68 3.25 2.85
CA GLU A 136 2.59 3.87 3.83
C GLU A 136 3.35 2.87 4.71
N ASP A 137 2.79 1.69 4.97
CA ASP A 137 3.43 0.67 5.82
C ASP A 137 4.31 -0.29 5.03
N ALA A 138 4.20 -0.33 3.71
CA ALA A 138 5.00 -1.24 2.88
C ALA A 138 6.52 -1.03 3.01
N PRO A 139 7.05 0.21 3.14
CA PRO A 139 8.48 0.42 3.40
C PRO A 139 8.99 -0.26 4.68
N LEU A 140 8.32 -0.10 5.81
CA LEU A 140 8.72 -0.76 7.05
C LEU A 140 8.63 -2.28 6.90
N ASN A 141 7.51 -2.78 6.35
CA ASN A 141 7.30 -4.21 6.17
C ASN A 141 8.31 -4.86 5.21
N SER A 142 8.71 -4.15 4.16
CA SER A 142 9.78 -4.59 3.25
C SER A 142 11.11 -4.84 3.98
N LEU A 143 11.42 -4.11 5.05
CA LEU A 143 12.67 -4.28 5.79
C LEU A 143 12.64 -5.44 6.79
N ILE A 144 11.46 -5.90 7.22
CA ILE A 144 11.32 -6.90 8.28
C ILE A 144 12.15 -8.18 8.03
N PRO A 145 12.20 -8.77 6.82
CA PRO A 145 13.05 -9.93 6.57
C PRO A 145 14.56 -9.68 6.70
N LEU A 146 15.01 -8.42 6.58
CA LEU A 146 16.40 -8.04 6.81
C LEU A 146 16.72 -7.91 8.30
N ILE A 147 15.74 -7.49 9.10
CA ILE A 147 15.88 -7.23 10.54
C ILE A 147 15.72 -8.53 11.34
N TYR A 148 14.74 -9.36 10.96
CA TYR A 148 14.30 -10.53 11.72
C TYR A 148 14.54 -11.83 10.95
N ARG A 149 15.11 -12.85 11.62
CA ARG A 149 15.56 -14.09 10.97
C ARG A 149 14.41 -15.03 10.61
N GLU A 150 13.31 -14.93 11.35
CA GLU A 150 12.09 -15.73 11.25
C GLU A 150 11.39 -15.50 9.89
N PHE A 151 11.45 -14.28 9.36
CA PHE A 151 10.75 -13.91 8.13
C PHE A 151 11.49 -14.38 6.87
N ASN A 152 10.81 -15.24 6.11
CA ASN A 152 11.34 -15.90 4.92
C ASN A 152 10.93 -15.23 3.61
N GLY A 153 10.04 -14.24 3.67
CA GLY A 153 9.70 -13.42 2.50
C GLY A 153 8.77 -12.26 2.84
N VAL A 154 8.64 -11.36 1.88
CA VAL A 154 7.81 -10.16 1.97
C VAL A 154 7.00 -9.92 0.70
N ILE A 155 5.75 -9.50 0.89
CA ILE A 155 4.87 -8.97 -0.15
C ILE A 155 4.75 -7.45 0.04
N ALA A 156 5.33 -6.67 -0.87
CA ALA A 156 5.25 -5.21 -0.84
C ALA A 156 4.19 -4.74 -1.85
N MET A 157 3.13 -4.07 -1.38
CA MET A 157 2.01 -3.64 -2.23
C MET A 157 1.96 -2.12 -2.35
N ASN A 158 1.89 -1.60 -3.58
CA ASN A 158 1.74 -0.19 -3.94
C ASN A 158 2.86 0.76 -3.46
N ASN A 159 3.74 0.29 -2.59
CA ASN A 159 4.95 0.94 -2.14
C ASN A 159 5.92 -0.14 -1.63
N SER A 160 7.18 0.21 -1.40
CA SER A 160 8.22 -0.68 -0.89
C SER A 160 9.40 0.15 -0.49
N TYR A 161 10.17 -0.37 0.45
CA TYR A 161 11.51 0.11 0.73
C TYR A 161 12.38 0.09 -0.53
N TYR A 162 13.21 1.12 -0.70
CA TYR A 162 14.14 1.26 -1.82
C TYR A 162 15.44 0.52 -1.52
N TYR A 163 15.59 -0.68 -2.07
CA TYR A 163 16.82 -1.47 -1.90
C TYR A 163 17.93 -0.94 -2.81
N SER A 164 18.98 -0.39 -2.21
CA SER A 164 20.16 0.17 -2.88
C SER A 164 21.44 -0.52 -2.41
N GLU A 165 22.57 -0.18 -3.05
CA GLU A 165 23.89 -0.69 -2.69
C GLU A 165 24.34 -0.29 -1.29
N SER A 166 23.76 0.76 -0.69
CA SER A 166 24.05 1.18 0.68
C SER A 166 23.49 0.21 1.74
N ILE A 167 22.75 -0.82 1.32
CA ILE A 167 22.12 -1.79 2.21
C ILE A 167 22.66 -3.16 1.92
N GLU A 168 23.30 -3.70 2.94
CA GLU A 168 23.89 -5.01 2.88
C GLU A 168 22.81 -6.08 3.06
N VAL A 169 22.32 -6.61 1.94
CA VAL A 169 21.36 -7.71 1.98
C VAL A 169 22.11 -9.04 2.13
N LYS A 170 22.41 -9.39 3.39
CA LYS A 170 23.15 -10.62 3.76
C LYS A 170 22.27 -11.86 3.88
N LYS A 171 20.95 -11.71 3.88
CA LYS A 171 20.00 -12.80 4.14
C LYS A 171 19.22 -13.19 2.89
N ASN A 172 19.04 -14.49 2.68
CA ASN A 172 18.14 -15.01 1.65
C ASN A 172 16.69 -14.96 2.15
N PHE A 173 15.86 -14.17 1.48
CA PHE A 173 14.40 -14.13 1.64
C PHE A 173 13.76 -14.05 0.25
N SER A 174 12.44 -14.18 0.20
CA SER A 174 11.68 -14.04 -1.05
C SER A 174 10.97 -12.70 -1.11
N TYR A 175 11.13 -11.95 -2.20
CA TYR A 175 10.46 -10.66 -2.41
C TYR A 175 9.38 -10.77 -3.50
N ALA A 176 8.16 -10.36 -3.18
CA ALA A 176 7.09 -10.19 -4.15
C ALA A 176 6.60 -8.74 -4.11
N GLY A 177 6.82 -7.99 -5.18
CA GLY A 177 6.24 -6.67 -5.33
C GLY A 177 4.91 -6.72 -6.07
N VAL A 178 3.89 -6.01 -5.60
CA VAL A 178 2.58 -5.92 -6.25
C VAL A 178 2.26 -4.45 -6.49
N ILE A 179 2.11 -4.05 -7.76
CA ILE A 179 2.06 -2.63 -8.13
C ILE A 179 1.11 -2.39 -9.31
N SER A 180 0.30 -1.34 -9.25
CA SER A 180 -0.49 -0.91 -10.41
C SER A 180 0.45 -0.38 -11.50
N ASP A 181 0.13 -0.63 -12.77
CA ASP A 181 0.87 -0.04 -13.89
C ASP A 181 0.69 1.47 -14.04
N LYS A 182 -0.21 2.08 -13.27
CA LYS A 182 -0.41 3.53 -13.17
C LYS A 182 0.26 4.15 -11.94
N ASN A 183 0.74 3.37 -10.98
CA ASN A 183 1.36 3.90 -9.76
C ASN A 183 2.75 4.50 -10.07
N PHE A 184 3.03 5.71 -9.56
CA PHE A 184 4.27 6.44 -9.85
C PHE A 184 5.55 5.70 -9.46
N ARG A 185 5.46 4.75 -8.52
CA ARG A 185 6.58 3.89 -8.07
C ARG A 185 6.78 2.66 -8.93
N TYR A 186 6.07 2.51 -10.05
CA TYR A 186 6.20 1.34 -10.93
C TYR A 186 7.66 1.05 -11.31
N GLN A 187 8.45 2.07 -11.70
CA GLN A 187 9.85 1.88 -12.07
C GLN A 187 10.72 1.46 -10.86
N ASP A 188 10.40 1.93 -9.65
CA ASP A 188 11.09 1.53 -8.41
C ASP A 188 10.97 0.03 -8.21
N PHE A 189 9.78 -0.54 -8.38
CA PHE A 189 9.57 -1.99 -8.26
C PHE A 189 10.39 -2.77 -9.28
N ILE A 190 10.48 -2.30 -10.53
CA ILE A 190 11.31 -2.93 -11.57
C ILE A 190 12.81 -2.87 -11.18
N ASN A 191 13.25 -1.75 -10.62
CA ASN A 191 14.62 -1.55 -10.17
C ASN A 191 14.95 -2.40 -8.94
N ILE A 192 14.05 -2.48 -7.95
CA ILE A 192 14.14 -3.35 -6.77
C ILE A 192 14.28 -4.81 -7.21
N LYS A 193 13.40 -5.29 -8.11
CA LYS A 193 13.51 -6.65 -8.66
C LYS A 193 14.88 -6.89 -9.29
N ARG A 194 15.38 -5.95 -10.10
CA ARG A 194 16.70 -6.09 -10.74
C ARG A 194 17.82 -6.13 -9.68
N TYR A 195 17.78 -5.23 -8.69
CA TYR A 195 18.75 -5.17 -7.61
C TYR A 195 18.79 -6.47 -6.80
N LEU A 196 17.64 -6.90 -6.28
CA LEU A 196 17.51 -8.11 -5.47
C LEU A 196 17.94 -9.36 -6.25
N LYS A 197 17.58 -9.49 -7.53
CA LYS A 197 18.08 -10.60 -8.37
C LYS A 197 19.60 -10.62 -8.52
N ARG A 198 20.26 -9.45 -8.65
CA ARG A 198 21.74 -9.38 -8.69
C ARG A 198 22.38 -9.83 -7.38
N LYS A 199 21.65 -9.73 -6.26
CA LYS A 199 22.05 -10.25 -4.95
C LYS A 199 21.59 -11.69 -4.70
N ALA A 200 21.19 -12.42 -5.76
CA ALA A 200 20.68 -13.80 -5.69
C ALA A 200 19.43 -13.99 -4.81
N ILE A 201 18.67 -12.92 -4.56
CA ILE A 201 17.42 -12.95 -3.80
C ILE A 201 16.28 -13.28 -4.75
N THR A 202 15.49 -14.29 -4.38
CA THR A 202 14.31 -14.69 -5.17
C THR A 202 13.30 -13.55 -5.17
N SER A 203 13.16 -12.88 -6.31
CA SER A 203 12.34 -11.67 -6.41
C SER A 203 11.51 -11.62 -7.68
N ASP A 204 10.26 -11.20 -7.53
CA ASP A 204 9.36 -10.94 -8.66
C ASP A 204 8.46 -9.73 -8.41
N VAL A 205 7.89 -9.20 -9.49
CA VAL A 205 6.96 -8.07 -9.48
C VAL A 205 5.74 -8.43 -10.30
N TYR A 206 4.58 -8.26 -9.68
CA TYR A 206 3.25 -8.52 -10.19
C TYR A 206 2.59 -7.19 -10.49
N VAL A 207 2.23 -7.00 -11.75
CA VAL A 207 1.68 -5.74 -12.23
C VAL A 207 0.22 -5.95 -12.59
N TYR A 208 -0.66 -5.16 -11.98
CA TYR A 208 -2.09 -5.21 -12.28
C TYR A 208 -2.54 -3.92 -12.97
N ASP A 209 -3.66 -4.07 -13.68
CA ASP A 209 -4.32 -2.99 -14.38
C ASP A 209 -5.42 -2.43 -13.48
N ASN A 210 -5.14 -1.32 -12.80
CA ASN A 210 -6.16 -0.60 -12.05
C ASN A 210 -5.71 0.82 -11.75
N ASP A 211 -6.64 1.65 -11.30
CA ASP A 211 -6.34 3.00 -10.82
C ASP A 211 -5.37 2.96 -9.62
N GLN A 212 -4.64 4.06 -9.38
CA GLN A 212 -3.49 4.10 -8.46
C GLN A 212 -3.81 3.65 -7.01
N GLU A 213 -5.06 3.75 -6.59
CA GLU A 213 -5.49 3.62 -5.19
C GLU A 213 -6.23 2.32 -4.86
N LYS A 214 -6.54 1.48 -5.86
CA LYS A 214 -7.29 0.24 -5.61
C LYS A 214 -6.38 -0.89 -5.18
N LEU A 215 -6.85 -1.70 -4.23
CA LEU A 215 -6.15 -2.91 -3.80
C LEU A 215 -5.99 -3.91 -4.97
N PRO A 216 -4.93 -4.73 -4.97
CA PRO A 216 -4.74 -5.75 -6.00
C PRO A 216 -5.89 -6.77 -6.02
N PRO A 217 -6.22 -7.36 -7.18
CA PRO A 217 -7.26 -8.38 -7.26
C PRO A 217 -6.81 -9.68 -6.57
N GLU A 218 -7.78 -10.41 -6.00
CA GLU A 218 -7.53 -11.59 -5.15
C GLU A 218 -6.79 -12.72 -5.90
N ASP A 219 -7.08 -12.91 -7.19
CA ASP A 219 -6.44 -13.92 -8.04
C ASP A 219 -4.93 -13.67 -8.19
N LEU A 220 -4.53 -12.40 -8.25
CA LEU A 220 -3.12 -12.01 -8.27
C LEU A 220 -2.43 -12.30 -6.95
N LEU A 221 -3.10 -12.05 -5.81
CA LEU A 221 -2.55 -12.33 -4.49
C LEU A 221 -2.45 -13.84 -4.23
N GLN A 222 -3.41 -14.62 -4.72
CA GLN A 222 -3.31 -16.08 -4.75
C GLN A 222 -2.07 -16.52 -5.53
N LYS A 223 -1.82 -15.93 -6.71
CA LYS A 223 -0.63 -16.22 -7.51
C LYS A 223 0.67 -15.86 -6.80
N VAL A 224 0.69 -14.74 -6.05
CA VAL A 224 1.83 -14.35 -5.21
C VAL A 224 2.12 -15.42 -4.15
N LEU A 225 1.11 -15.87 -3.40
CA LEU A 225 1.29 -16.90 -2.36
C LEU A 225 1.63 -18.28 -2.94
N THR A 226 1.07 -18.63 -4.10
CA THR A 226 1.48 -19.82 -4.86
C THR A 226 2.98 -19.78 -5.16
N SER A 227 3.52 -18.60 -5.50
CA SER A 227 4.96 -18.46 -5.75
C SER A 227 5.83 -18.71 -4.52
N PHE A 228 5.37 -18.33 -3.32
CA PHE A 228 6.07 -18.63 -2.08
C PHE A 228 6.03 -20.13 -1.76
N THR A 229 4.88 -20.77 -1.96
CA THR A 229 4.74 -22.22 -1.75
C THR A 229 5.63 -23.02 -2.72
N LEU A 230 5.66 -22.65 -4.01
CA LEU A 230 6.59 -23.25 -4.98
C LEU A 230 8.05 -23.05 -4.57
N GLN A 231 8.40 -21.86 -4.09
CA GLN A 231 9.77 -21.57 -3.62
C GLN A 231 10.13 -22.36 -2.36
N ASP A 232 9.19 -22.60 -1.45
CA ASP A 232 9.42 -23.43 -0.28
C ASP A 232 9.72 -24.88 -0.68
N MET A 233 9.00 -25.43 -1.67
CA MET A 233 9.28 -26.74 -2.25
C MET A 233 10.65 -26.76 -2.95
N LEU A 234 10.96 -25.76 -3.78
CA LEU A 234 12.26 -25.64 -4.47
C LEU A 234 13.44 -25.54 -3.49
N LYS A 235 13.24 -24.89 -2.34
CA LYS A 235 14.27 -24.70 -1.30
C LYS A 235 14.29 -25.86 -0.28
N GLY A 236 13.51 -26.92 -0.51
CA GLY A 236 13.45 -28.10 0.38
C GLY A 236 12.92 -27.79 1.78
N LYS A 237 12.13 -26.73 1.95
CA LYS A 237 11.48 -26.40 3.24
C LYS A 237 10.28 -27.31 3.52
N ILE A 238 9.59 -27.70 2.46
CA ILE A 238 8.48 -28.65 2.49
C ILE A 238 8.67 -29.70 1.39
N ALA A 239 8.05 -30.86 1.54
CA ALA A 239 8.04 -31.88 0.51
C ALA A 239 7.38 -31.37 -0.78
N VAL A 240 7.88 -31.83 -1.92
CA VAL A 240 7.31 -31.50 -3.23
C VAL A 240 5.99 -32.26 -3.39
N ASP A 241 4.89 -31.53 -3.58
CA ASP A 241 3.61 -32.09 -3.98
C ASP A 241 3.50 -32.04 -5.50
N SER A 242 3.93 -33.12 -6.17
CA SER A 242 3.97 -33.19 -7.64
C SER A 242 2.60 -33.01 -8.28
N VAL A 243 1.51 -33.45 -7.63
CA VAL A 243 0.15 -33.32 -8.15
C VAL A 243 -0.30 -31.86 -8.09
N TRP A 244 -0.06 -31.20 -6.95
CA TRP A 244 -0.37 -29.78 -6.80
C TRP A 244 0.48 -28.91 -7.75
N VAL A 245 1.78 -29.19 -7.87
CA VAL A 245 2.69 -28.46 -8.77
C VAL A 245 2.23 -28.59 -10.23
N GLN A 246 1.86 -29.80 -10.67
CA GLN A 246 1.30 -30.03 -12.01
C GLN A 246 0.01 -29.24 -12.25
N LYS A 247 -0.89 -29.20 -11.26
CA LYS A 247 -2.13 -28.42 -11.33
C LYS A 247 -1.87 -26.91 -11.45
N GLN A 248 -0.92 -26.37 -10.68
CA GLN A 248 -0.55 -24.95 -10.78
C GLN A 248 0.12 -24.62 -12.12
N TYR A 249 0.95 -25.53 -12.64
CA TYR A 249 1.57 -25.38 -13.95
C TYR A 249 0.52 -25.29 -15.06
N GLN A 250 -0.44 -26.21 -15.08
CA GLN A 250 -1.54 -26.20 -16.06
C GLN A 250 -2.41 -24.94 -15.94
N LYS A 251 -2.73 -24.49 -14.72
CA LYS A 251 -3.47 -23.23 -14.50
C LYS A 251 -2.73 -22.04 -15.13
N GLN A 252 -1.42 -21.93 -14.91
CA GLN A 252 -0.60 -20.85 -15.48
C GLN A 252 -0.44 -20.97 -17.00
N GLN A 253 -0.33 -22.19 -17.54
CA GLN A 253 -0.29 -22.39 -18.99
C GLN A 253 -1.58 -21.92 -19.66
N ASN A 254 -2.74 -22.17 -19.04
CA ASN A 254 -4.03 -21.67 -19.51
C ASN A 254 -4.10 -20.13 -19.44
N GLU A 255 -3.56 -19.52 -18.38
CA GLU A 255 -3.43 -18.05 -18.28
C GLU A 255 -2.59 -17.48 -19.43
N VAL A 256 -1.45 -18.12 -19.76
CA VAL A 256 -0.62 -17.72 -20.91
C VAL A 256 -1.41 -17.77 -22.21
N ASN A 257 -2.17 -18.85 -22.45
CA ASN A 257 -2.97 -18.99 -23.66
C ASN A 257 -4.03 -17.87 -23.76
N LEU A 258 -4.75 -17.58 -22.67
CA LEU A 258 -5.70 -16.47 -22.62
C LEU A 258 -5.05 -15.11 -22.88
N LEU A 259 -3.82 -14.89 -22.38
CA LEU A 259 -3.07 -13.65 -22.66
C LEU A 259 -2.68 -13.54 -24.14
N ILE A 260 -2.33 -14.66 -24.78
CA ILE A 260 -2.02 -14.70 -26.22
C ILE A 260 -3.28 -14.40 -27.04
N GLU A 261 -4.42 -15.02 -26.72
CA GLU A 261 -5.72 -14.79 -27.37
C GLU A 261 -6.15 -13.33 -27.26
N LYS A 262 -5.98 -12.72 -26.07
CA LYS A 262 -6.22 -11.29 -25.82
C LYS A 262 -5.14 -10.37 -26.42
N LYS A 263 -4.20 -10.89 -27.22
CA LYS A 263 -3.07 -10.16 -27.81
C LYS A 263 -2.19 -9.42 -26.79
N SER A 264 -2.24 -9.83 -25.52
CA SER A 264 -1.44 -9.29 -24.42
C SER A 264 -0.04 -9.90 -24.42
N PHE A 265 0.65 -9.82 -25.55
CA PHE A 265 1.89 -10.56 -25.82
C PHE A 265 3.02 -10.26 -24.83
N ILE A 266 3.14 -9.02 -24.34
CA ILE A 266 4.15 -8.69 -23.31
C ILE A 266 3.85 -9.44 -22.01
N LYS A 267 2.60 -9.46 -21.55
CA LYS A 267 2.19 -10.17 -20.34
C LYS A 267 2.42 -11.68 -20.49
N ALA A 268 2.01 -12.26 -21.63
CA ALA A 268 2.25 -13.68 -21.94
C ALA A 268 3.76 -14.01 -21.95
N TYR A 269 4.58 -13.16 -22.56
CA TYR A 269 6.04 -13.32 -22.60
C TYR A 269 6.67 -13.29 -21.20
N ASP A 270 6.25 -12.33 -20.37
CA ASP A 270 6.75 -12.16 -19.00
C ASP A 270 6.28 -13.30 -18.09
N GLU A 271 5.06 -13.82 -18.30
CA GLU A 271 4.53 -14.97 -17.57
C GLU A 271 5.27 -16.27 -17.93
N LEU A 272 5.55 -16.52 -19.21
CA LEU A 272 6.40 -17.65 -19.61
C LEU A 272 7.81 -17.56 -19.00
N LYS A 273 8.36 -16.34 -18.88
CA LYS A 273 9.65 -16.13 -18.20
C LYS A 273 9.58 -16.51 -16.72
N ARG A 274 8.47 -16.19 -16.06
CA ARG A 274 8.20 -16.52 -14.65
C ARG A 274 8.01 -18.03 -14.47
N MET A 275 7.17 -18.67 -15.28
CA MET A 275 6.99 -20.13 -15.29
C MET A 275 8.33 -20.86 -15.43
N ARG A 276 9.17 -20.44 -16.38
CA ARG A 276 10.53 -21.00 -16.53
C ARG A 276 11.37 -20.86 -15.26
N SER A 277 11.21 -19.79 -14.50
CA SER A 277 11.96 -19.59 -13.25
C SER A 277 11.43 -20.47 -12.11
N TRP A 278 10.12 -20.70 -12.03
CA TRP A 278 9.52 -21.43 -10.92
C TRP A 278 9.46 -22.92 -11.14
N TYR A 279 9.36 -23.37 -12.40
CA TYR A 279 9.16 -24.77 -12.72
C TYR A 279 10.41 -25.50 -13.22
N HIS A 280 11.55 -24.83 -13.37
CA HIS A 280 12.76 -25.44 -13.93
C HIS A 280 13.29 -26.68 -13.20
N LEU A 281 13.01 -26.85 -11.91
CA LEU A 281 13.40 -28.06 -11.16
C LEU A 281 12.27 -29.10 -11.09
N PHE A 282 11.07 -28.77 -11.56
CA PHE A 282 9.91 -29.67 -11.56
C PHE A 282 9.64 -30.27 -12.94
N PHE A 283 9.90 -29.51 -14.01
CA PHE A 283 9.58 -29.91 -15.39
C PHE A 283 10.66 -29.46 -16.37
N GLU A 284 10.69 -30.12 -17.54
CA GLU A 284 11.44 -29.62 -18.69
C GLU A 284 10.85 -28.29 -19.19
N ILE A 285 11.71 -27.30 -19.43
CA ILE A 285 11.30 -25.93 -19.78
C ILE A 285 11.43 -25.59 -21.26
N ASP A 286 11.78 -26.55 -22.12
CA ASP A 286 12.04 -26.29 -23.54
C ASP A 286 10.78 -25.90 -24.31
N THR A 287 9.64 -26.49 -23.96
CA THR A 287 8.33 -26.07 -24.47
C THR A 287 8.04 -24.60 -24.16
N LEU A 288 8.28 -24.16 -22.92
CA LEU A 288 8.12 -22.76 -22.50
C LEU A 288 9.11 -21.82 -23.23
N LYS A 289 10.36 -22.26 -23.44
CA LYS A 289 11.35 -21.49 -24.21
C LYS A 289 10.89 -21.31 -25.65
N GLU A 290 10.37 -22.35 -26.29
CA GLU A 290 9.90 -22.29 -27.68
C GLU A 290 8.65 -21.41 -27.82
N GLN A 291 7.68 -21.53 -26.90
CA GLN A 291 6.53 -20.62 -26.86
C GLN A 291 6.98 -19.15 -26.73
N GLN A 292 7.94 -18.89 -25.85
CA GLN A 292 8.49 -17.55 -25.66
C GLN A 292 9.21 -17.03 -26.92
N LYS A 293 9.96 -17.88 -27.63
CA LYS A 293 10.58 -17.54 -28.93
C LYS A 293 9.53 -17.23 -29.99
N ARG A 294 8.42 -17.98 -30.04
CA ARG A 294 7.31 -17.71 -30.97
C ARG A 294 6.71 -16.34 -30.73
N ILE A 295 6.40 -15.98 -29.48
CA ILE A 295 5.89 -14.64 -29.13
C ILE A 295 6.86 -13.54 -29.59
N ARG A 296 8.18 -13.72 -29.42
CA ARG A 296 9.19 -12.73 -29.87
C ARG A 296 9.16 -12.45 -31.37
N LYS A 297 8.71 -13.42 -32.18
CA LYS A 297 8.65 -13.28 -33.64
C LYS A 297 7.41 -12.50 -34.10
N VAL A 298 6.34 -12.46 -33.29
CA VAL A 298 5.10 -11.73 -33.58
C VAL A 298 5.37 -10.23 -33.75
N SER A 299 4.85 -9.64 -34.83
CA SER A 299 5.00 -8.21 -35.15
C SER A 299 4.43 -7.31 -34.06
N ASP A 300 3.23 -7.61 -33.58
CA ASP A 300 2.55 -6.88 -32.51
C ASP A 300 3.37 -6.88 -31.22
N TYR A 301 3.96 -8.02 -30.84
CA TYR A 301 4.88 -8.08 -29.70
C TYR A 301 6.07 -7.13 -29.88
N LYS A 302 6.72 -7.13 -31.05
CA LYS A 302 7.86 -6.24 -31.33
C LYS A 302 7.46 -4.76 -31.25
N LYS A 303 6.28 -4.40 -31.78
CA LYS A 303 5.73 -3.04 -31.71
C LYS A 303 5.46 -2.63 -30.26
N LEU A 304 4.69 -3.43 -29.53
CA LEU A 304 4.38 -3.18 -28.11
C LEU A 304 5.65 -3.08 -27.27
N LYS A 305 6.64 -3.94 -27.51
CA LYS A 305 7.90 -3.93 -26.78
C LYS A 305 8.68 -2.63 -27.02
N ARG A 306 8.74 -2.15 -28.27
CA ARG A 306 9.37 -0.86 -28.61
C ARG A 306 8.65 0.31 -27.95
N LEU A 307 7.32 0.33 -27.98
CA LEU A 307 6.52 1.37 -27.31
C LEU A 307 6.76 1.38 -25.79
N LYS A 308 6.67 0.22 -25.14
CA LYS A 308 6.97 0.08 -23.71
C LYS A 308 8.37 0.61 -23.36
N SER A 309 9.39 0.24 -24.14
CA SER A 309 10.75 0.74 -23.93
C SER A 309 10.88 2.26 -24.14
N ARG A 310 10.26 2.79 -25.20
CA ARG A 310 10.26 4.24 -25.50
C ARG A 310 9.70 5.04 -24.32
N TYR A 311 8.50 4.69 -23.86
CA TYR A 311 7.84 5.44 -22.79
C TYR A 311 8.49 5.22 -21.43
N ASN A 312 9.05 4.04 -21.15
CA ASN A 312 9.85 3.84 -19.94
C ASN A 312 11.10 4.75 -19.91
N ASN A 313 11.81 4.87 -21.03
CA ASN A 313 12.99 5.73 -21.10
C ASN A 313 12.60 7.22 -21.00
N GLN A 314 11.51 7.60 -21.66
CA GLN A 314 10.96 8.95 -21.56
C GLN A 314 10.53 9.28 -20.14
N GLU A 315 9.92 8.34 -19.40
CA GLU A 315 9.56 8.51 -17.99
C GLU A 315 10.77 8.83 -17.12
N ILE A 316 11.84 8.04 -17.24
CA ILE A 316 13.08 8.22 -16.47
C ILE A 316 13.68 9.62 -16.73
N PHE A 317 13.73 10.02 -18.00
CA PHE A 317 14.24 11.33 -18.38
C PHE A 317 13.37 12.45 -17.81
N LEU A 318 12.04 12.35 -17.97
CA LEU A 318 11.11 13.35 -17.46
C LEU A 318 11.17 13.48 -15.93
N GLN A 319 11.24 12.38 -15.19
CA GLN A 319 11.36 12.42 -13.73
C GLN A 319 12.64 13.16 -13.30
N ALA A 320 13.78 12.86 -13.92
CA ALA A 320 15.04 13.53 -13.61
C ALA A 320 15.00 15.03 -13.93
N THR A 321 14.48 15.40 -15.11
CA THR A 321 14.34 16.82 -15.50
C THR A 321 13.40 17.57 -14.55
N LEU A 322 12.23 17.00 -14.27
CA LEU A 322 11.24 17.67 -13.42
C LEU A 322 11.69 17.79 -11.96
N LEU A 323 12.42 16.79 -11.44
CA LEU A 323 13.03 16.88 -10.12
C LEU A 323 13.99 18.07 -10.01
N MET A 324 14.91 18.19 -10.97
CA MET A 324 15.89 19.27 -11.01
C MET A 324 15.21 20.65 -11.16
N SER A 325 14.24 20.77 -12.06
CA SER A 325 13.48 22.03 -12.22
C SER A 325 12.71 22.39 -10.95
N LEU A 326 12.08 21.41 -10.30
CA LEU A 326 11.36 21.67 -9.05
C LEU A 326 12.32 22.10 -7.94
N GLU A 327 13.47 21.42 -7.80
CA GLU A 327 14.50 21.77 -6.83
C GLU A 327 14.96 23.22 -6.97
N GLU A 328 15.27 23.64 -8.20
CA GLU A 328 15.67 25.01 -8.52
C GLU A 328 14.54 26.02 -8.22
N ASP A 329 13.34 25.78 -8.75
CA ASP A 329 12.22 26.71 -8.60
C ASP A 329 11.78 26.87 -7.13
N VAL A 330 11.83 25.79 -6.35
CA VAL A 330 11.48 25.79 -4.92
C VAL A 330 12.55 26.47 -4.07
N GLU A 331 13.82 26.37 -4.46
CA GLU A 331 14.91 27.02 -3.73
C GLU A 331 14.96 28.53 -4.01
N PHE A 332 14.81 28.92 -5.27
CA PHE A 332 14.85 30.33 -5.68
C PHE A 332 13.49 31.03 -5.69
N LYS A 333 12.39 30.30 -5.43
CA LYS A 333 11.00 30.80 -5.43
C LYS A 333 10.61 31.42 -6.78
N GLN A 334 10.86 30.68 -7.86
CA GLN A 334 10.72 31.22 -9.22
C GLN A 334 9.25 31.18 -9.70
N TYR A 335 8.45 32.14 -9.23
CA TYR A 335 7.03 32.28 -9.59
C TYR A 335 6.79 32.48 -11.10
N GLU A 336 7.76 33.05 -11.82
CA GLU A 336 7.68 33.24 -13.27
C GLU A 336 7.58 31.90 -14.03
N ASN A 337 8.08 30.81 -13.44
CA ASN A 337 8.05 29.48 -14.06
C ASN A 337 6.71 28.75 -13.86
N LEU A 338 5.75 29.30 -13.11
CA LEU A 338 4.44 28.66 -12.94
C LEU A 338 3.70 28.43 -14.26
N GLY A 339 3.83 29.34 -15.23
CA GLY A 339 3.28 29.15 -16.58
C GLY A 339 3.90 27.96 -17.32
N TRP A 340 5.20 27.72 -17.13
CA TRP A 340 5.86 26.54 -17.67
C TRP A 340 5.32 25.27 -17.02
N TRP A 341 5.17 25.23 -15.70
CA TRP A 341 4.58 24.09 -14.99
C TRP A 341 3.16 23.78 -15.46
N GLN A 342 2.32 24.81 -15.64
CA GLN A 342 0.98 24.63 -16.18
C GLN A 342 1.03 24.01 -17.58
N TYR A 343 1.86 24.53 -18.47
CA TYR A 343 2.06 23.94 -19.80
C TYR A 343 2.52 22.48 -19.73
N ARG A 344 3.46 22.14 -18.82
CA ARG A 344 3.93 20.76 -18.62
C ARG A 344 2.80 19.83 -18.18
N VAL A 345 1.96 20.25 -17.25
CA VAL A 345 0.80 19.47 -16.78
C VAL A 345 -0.23 19.31 -17.90
N GLU A 346 -0.48 20.34 -18.68
CA GLU A 346 -1.38 20.28 -19.85
C GLU A 346 -0.89 19.26 -20.90
N GLU A 347 0.42 19.24 -21.20
CA GLU A 347 1.01 18.25 -22.11
C GLU A 347 0.86 16.83 -21.56
N LEU A 348 1.07 16.62 -20.26
CA LEU A 348 0.84 15.31 -19.63
C LEU A 348 -0.64 14.90 -19.72
N ASN A 349 -1.57 15.81 -19.44
CA ASN A 349 -3.01 15.53 -19.54
C ASN A 349 -3.45 15.16 -20.96
N LYS A 350 -2.86 15.80 -21.99
CA LYS A 350 -3.07 15.39 -23.39
C LYS A 350 -2.62 13.95 -23.62
N LEU A 351 -1.48 13.53 -23.06
CA LEU A 351 -1.01 12.15 -23.16
C LEU A 351 -1.91 11.16 -22.42
N ILE A 352 -2.48 11.54 -21.28
CA ILE A 352 -3.43 10.73 -20.51
C ILE A 352 -4.68 10.41 -21.35
N ALA A 353 -5.18 11.40 -22.09
CA ALA A 353 -6.37 11.25 -22.95
C ALA A 353 -6.14 10.39 -24.21
N THR A 354 -4.89 10.02 -24.53
CA THR A 354 -4.59 9.19 -25.70
C THR A 354 -5.02 7.74 -25.50
N ARG A 355 -5.30 7.04 -26.61
CA ARG A 355 -5.56 5.58 -26.60
C ARG A 355 -4.29 4.73 -26.43
N GLU A 356 -3.11 5.32 -26.54
CA GLU A 356 -1.84 4.59 -26.40
C GLU A 356 -1.52 4.40 -24.92
N ARG A 357 -1.89 3.23 -24.39
CA ARG A 357 -1.82 2.90 -22.97
C ARG A 357 -0.46 3.13 -22.33
N HIS A 358 0.65 2.83 -23.02
CA HIS A 358 1.98 3.06 -22.45
C HIS A 358 2.28 4.54 -22.25
N SER A 359 1.79 5.40 -23.16
CA SER A 359 1.88 6.86 -23.06
C SER A 359 1.01 7.40 -21.93
N SER A 360 -0.26 6.99 -21.90
CA SER A 360 -1.23 7.42 -20.89
C SER A 360 -0.76 7.03 -19.47
N ASN A 361 -0.37 5.77 -19.27
CA ASN A 361 0.10 5.32 -17.97
C ASN A 361 1.40 6.01 -17.53
N MET A 362 2.33 6.29 -18.46
CA MET A 362 3.52 7.10 -18.14
C MET A 362 3.12 8.49 -17.63
N ALA A 363 2.22 9.18 -18.32
CA ALA A 363 1.81 10.52 -17.92
C ALA A 363 1.10 10.52 -16.54
N ILE A 364 0.25 9.53 -16.27
CA ILE A 364 -0.36 9.33 -14.93
C ILE A 364 0.71 9.13 -13.86
N ARG A 365 1.74 8.32 -14.14
CA ARG A 365 2.86 8.08 -13.21
C ARG A 365 3.69 9.34 -12.97
N ILE A 366 3.95 10.15 -14.00
CA ILE A 366 4.67 11.43 -13.85
C ILE A 366 3.88 12.41 -12.98
N LEU A 367 2.56 12.54 -13.19
CA LEU A 367 1.74 13.40 -12.33
C LEU A 367 1.74 12.89 -10.87
N GLY A 368 1.58 11.59 -10.66
CA GLY A 368 1.68 11.00 -9.31
C GLY A 368 3.04 11.24 -8.65
N TYR A 369 4.12 11.16 -9.42
CA TYR A 369 5.48 11.47 -8.95
C TYR A 369 5.61 12.94 -8.52
N LEU A 370 5.09 13.88 -9.32
CA LEU A 370 5.12 15.30 -8.98
C LEU A 370 4.31 15.61 -7.71
N LYS A 371 3.12 15.02 -7.56
CA LYS A 371 2.29 15.16 -6.35
C LYS A 371 3.06 14.70 -5.11
N ASP A 372 3.65 13.51 -5.16
CA ASP A 372 4.44 12.96 -4.06
C ASP A 372 5.64 13.86 -3.73
N LEU A 373 6.39 14.30 -4.75
CA LEU A 373 7.56 15.13 -4.58
C LEU A 373 7.23 16.47 -3.91
N ILE A 374 6.16 17.16 -4.35
CA ILE A 374 5.71 18.41 -3.73
C ILE A 374 5.25 18.19 -2.29
N SER A 375 4.53 17.11 -2.02
CA SER A 375 4.13 16.74 -0.65
C SER A 375 5.35 16.61 0.27
N GLN A 376 6.42 15.94 -0.19
CA GLN A 376 7.67 15.84 0.56
C GLN A 376 8.31 17.22 0.83
N TYR A 377 8.29 18.14 -0.14
CA TYR A 377 8.78 19.51 0.06
C TYR A 377 7.93 20.30 1.06
N LYS A 378 6.61 20.14 1.06
CA LYS A 378 5.70 20.74 2.03
C LYS A 378 5.98 20.24 3.46
N ILE A 379 6.21 18.95 3.63
CA ILE A 379 6.59 18.38 4.93
C ILE A 379 7.92 18.97 5.40
N LYS A 380 8.95 18.96 4.54
CA LYS A 380 10.28 19.52 4.87
C LYS A 380 10.23 21.02 5.21
N SER A 381 9.38 21.80 4.55
CA SER A 381 9.22 23.23 4.83
C SER A 381 8.47 23.54 6.13
N THR A 382 7.82 22.54 6.74
CA THR A 382 7.15 22.67 8.04
C THR A 382 8.13 22.41 9.20
N THR A 383 9.14 21.57 8.99
CA THR A 383 10.12 21.18 10.03
C THR A 383 11.26 22.19 10.21
N LYS A 384 11.60 22.98 9.17
CA LYS A 384 12.62 24.03 9.29
C LYS A 384 12.04 25.24 10.03
N LYS A 385 12.81 25.81 10.97
CA LYS A 385 12.47 27.03 11.73
C LYS A 385 12.29 28.29 10.87
N GLU A 386 12.60 28.22 9.57
CA GLU A 386 12.42 29.33 8.65
C GLU A 386 10.94 29.50 8.26
N LYS A 387 10.34 30.60 8.74
CA LYS A 387 9.05 31.11 8.27
C LYS A 387 9.21 31.71 6.86
N VAL A 388 9.45 30.90 5.83
CA VAL A 388 9.37 31.39 4.44
C VAL A 388 7.95 31.18 3.93
N ILE A 389 7.06 32.13 4.25
CA ILE A 389 5.65 32.12 3.80
C ILE A 389 5.59 31.96 2.28
N ASP A 390 6.42 32.69 1.54
CA ASP A 390 6.51 32.62 0.07
C ASP A 390 6.78 31.21 -0.44
N LYS A 391 7.71 30.47 0.18
CA LYS A 391 8.04 29.10 -0.26
C LYS A 391 6.84 28.16 -0.05
N LYS A 392 6.10 28.35 1.04
CA LYS A 392 4.89 27.59 1.33
C LYS A 392 3.75 27.95 0.36
N ILE A 393 3.59 29.22 0.02
CA ILE A 393 2.62 29.66 -1.00
C ILE A 393 2.99 29.03 -2.34
N PHE A 394 4.24 29.17 -2.81
CA PHE A 394 4.72 28.59 -4.06
C PHE A 394 4.42 27.07 -4.16
N LEU A 395 4.78 26.30 -3.13
CA LEU A 395 4.53 24.85 -3.11
C LEU A 395 3.05 24.50 -3.17
N ASN A 396 2.17 25.27 -2.50
CA ASN A 396 0.74 25.03 -2.58
C ASN A 396 0.17 25.44 -3.93
N VAL A 397 0.60 26.58 -4.48
CA VAL A 397 0.21 27.03 -5.84
C VAL A 397 0.56 25.96 -6.86
N LEU A 398 1.79 25.45 -6.82
CA LEU A 398 2.23 24.41 -7.74
C LEU A 398 1.43 23.10 -7.55
N SER A 399 1.07 22.76 -6.31
CA SER A 399 0.17 21.65 -6.01
C SER A 399 -1.18 21.81 -6.72
N THR A 400 -1.77 23.01 -6.71
CA THR A 400 -3.05 23.28 -7.40
C THR A 400 -2.97 23.20 -8.92
N ILE A 401 -1.79 23.44 -9.50
CA ILE A 401 -1.54 23.27 -10.94
C ILE A 401 -1.51 21.78 -11.32
N ILE A 402 -0.84 20.96 -10.50
CA ILE A 402 -0.69 19.51 -10.75
C ILE A 402 -1.97 18.74 -10.38
N ASP A 403 -2.64 19.18 -9.32
CA ASP A 403 -3.90 18.61 -8.84
C ASP A 403 -4.93 19.71 -8.56
N PRO A 404 -5.81 20.01 -9.53
CA PRO A 404 -6.87 20.98 -9.34
C PRO A 404 -7.86 20.62 -8.22
N GLN A 405 -7.89 19.36 -7.76
CA GLN A 405 -8.74 18.88 -6.68
C GLN A 405 -8.05 18.89 -5.30
N ASP A 406 -6.80 19.35 -5.19
CA ASP A 406 -6.09 19.50 -3.92
C ASP A 406 -6.60 20.74 -3.16
N PHE A 407 -7.83 20.63 -2.65
CA PHE A 407 -8.54 21.70 -1.93
C PHE A 407 -7.83 22.14 -0.65
N ASP A 408 -7.04 21.28 -0.03
CA ASP A 408 -6.24 21.64 1.13
C ASP A 408 -5.13 22.63 0.76
N SER A 409 -4.51 22.48 -0.41
CA SER A 409 -3.58 23.49 -0.93
C SER A 409 -4.22 24.83 -1.19
N TYR A 410 -5.43 24.87 -1.75
CA TYR A 410 -6.16 26.13 -1.93
C TYR A 410 -6.42 26.82 -0.59
N LYS A 411 -6.91 26.08 0.41
CA LYS A 411 -7.12 26.60 1.78
C LYS A 411 -5.80 27.09 2.40
N ALA A 412 -4.71 26.35 2.21
CA ALA A 412 -3.39 26.75 2.69
C ALA A 412 -2.92 28.06 2.05
N ILE A 413 -3.12 28.26 0.74
CA ILE A 413 -2.81 29.53 0.06
C ILE A 413 -3.66 30.66 0.65
N MET A 414 -4.97 30.47 0.79
CA MET A 414 -5.86 31.48 1.37
C MET A 414 -5.43 31.90 2.78
N TYR A 415 -5.04 30.93 3.62
CA TYR A 415 -4.51 31.18 4.96
C TYR A 415 -3.19 31.96 4.92
N LEU A 416 -2.21 31.49 4.14
CA LEU A 416 -0.88 32.09 4.06
C LEU A 416 -0.93 33.51 3.48
N SER A 417 -1.70 33.73 2.41
CA SER A 417 -1.90 35.05 1.81
C SER A 417 -2.66 36.00 2.73
N SER A 418 -3.57 35.49 3.58
CA SER A 418 -4.25 36.34 4.57
C SER A 418 -3.32 36.80 5.68
N ILE A 419 -2.36 35.96 6.10
CA ILE A 419 -1.28 36.36 7.02
C ILE A 419 -0.38 37.42 6.39
N ASP A 420 -0.09 37.27 5.10
CA ASP A 420 0.74 38.19 4.32
C ASP A 420 -0.02 39.45 3.85
N GLN A 421 -1.28 39.61 4.27
CA GLN A 421 -2.17 40.71 3.88
C GLN A 421 -2.45 40.83 2.37
N ASP A 422 -2.12 39.80 1.59
CA ASP A 422 -2.44 39.70 0.17
C ASP A 422 -3.87 39.15 -0.01
N LYS A 423 -4.84 40.04 0.20
CA LYS A 423 -6.27 39.75 0.00
C LYS A 423 -6.57 39.33 -1.44
N GLN A 424 -5.84 39.87 -2.43
CA GLN A 424 -6.12 39.62 -3.85
C GLN A 424 -5.80 38.17 -4.22
N THR A 425 -4.63 37.67 -3.83
CA THR A 425 -4.26 36.26 -4.06
C THR A 425 -5.22 35.32 -3.32
N ALA A 426 -5.61 35.64 -2.09
CA ALA A 426 -6.55 34.81 -1.34
C ALA A 426 -7.94 34.72 -2.04
N LEU A 427 -8.46 35.83 -2.58
CA LEU A 427 -9.72 35.83 -3.34
C LEU A 427 -9.59 35.09 -4.68
N PHE A 428 -8.46 35.24 -5.37
CA PHE A 428 -8.19 34.54 -6.63
C PHE A 428 -8.20 33.01 -6.43
N TYR A 429 -7.50 32.50 -5.42
CA TYR A 429 -7.45 31.07 -5.14
C TYR A 429 -8.76 30.53 -4.55
N LEU A 430 -9.55 31.35 -3.85
CA LEU A 430 -10.94 30.99 -3.53
C LEU A 430 -11.75 30.76 -4.80
N GLU A 431 -11.72 31.69 -5.76
CA GLU A 431 -12.47 31.55 -7.00
C GLU A 431 -12.00 30.32 -7.80
N LYS A 432 -10.68 30.09 -7.90
CA LYS A 432 -10.14 28.88 -8.54
C LYS A 432 -10.58 27.59 -7.86
N MET A 433 -10.56 27.54 -6.53
CA MET A 433 -11.04 26.38 -5.77
C MET A 433 -12.51 26.07 -6.06
N LEU A 434 -13.35 27.12 -6.12
CA LEU A 434 -14.78 27.00 -6.46
C LEU A 434 -15.00 26.58 -7.92
N GLN A 435 -14.23 27.12 -8.86
CA GLN A 435 -14.24 26.71 -10.28
C GLN A 435 -13.88 25.22 -10.44
N ASN A 436 -12.98 24.72 -9.61
CA ASN A 436 -12.59 23.32 -9.57
C ASN A 436 -13.55 22.43 -8.75
N GLY A 437 -14.70 22.95 -8.32
CA GLY A 437 -15.80 22.13 -7.83
C GLY A 437 -15.82 21.88 -6.33
N TYR A 438 -15.10 22.66 -5.52
CA TYR A 438 -15.26 22.63 -4.06
C TYR A 438 -16.66 23.10 -3.65
N LYS A 439 -17.35 22.34 -2.78
CA LYS A 439 -18.76 22.58 -2.41
C LYS A 439 -19.03 22.78 -0.92
N ASP A 440 -18.06 22.51 -0.07
CA ASP A 440 -18.25 22.55 1.39
C ASP A 440 -18.19 23.99 1.92
N ILE A 441 -19.37 24.60 2.05
CA ILE A 441 -19.54 25.98 2.56
C ILE A 441 -19.00 26.12 3.97
N GLU A 442 -19.28 25.18 4.88
CA GLU A 442 -18.81 25.29 6.27
C GLU A 442 -17.28 25.26 6.32
N GLY A 443 -16.66 24.39 5.54
CA GLY A 443 -15.21 24.33 5.38
C GLY A 443 -14.57 25.62 4.86
N LEU A 444 -15.30 26.44 4.08
CA LEU A 444 -14.83 27.78 3.68
C LEU A 444 -14.76 28.74 4.87
N TYR A 445 -15.77 28.70 5.73
CA TYR A 445 -15.92 29.61 6.86
C TYR A 445 -15.13 29.19 8.11
N THR A 446 -14.50 28.01 8.11
CA THR A 446 -13.65 27.51 9.21
C THR A 446 -12.15 27.65 8.96
N ILE A 447 -11.69 28.05 7.77
CA ILE A 447 -10.26 28.25 7.46
C ILE A 447 -9.62 29.25 8.46
N GLU A 448 -8.64 28.84 9.25
CA GLU A 448 -8.02 29.72 10.25
C GLU A 448 -7.38 30.96 9.61
N GLY A 449 -7.18 32.04 10.37
CA GLY A 449 -6.46 33.25 9.90
C GLY A 449 -7.14 34.09 8.80
N THR A 450 -8.34 33.71 8.34
CA THR A 450 -9.02 34.37 7.19
C THR A 450 -10.27 35.16 7.60
N LEU A 451 -10.42 35.56 8.86
CA LEU A 451 -11.64 36.23 9.36
C LEU A 451 -11.98 37.50 8.57
N ALA A 452 -11.01 38.39 8.37
CA ALA A 452 -11.19 39.63 7.61
C ALA A 452 -11.59 39.37 6.15
N LEU A 453 -11.06 38.30 5.56
CA LEU A 453 -11.43 37.86 4.22
C LEU A 453 -12.88 37.38 4.18
N LYS A 454 -13.29 36.52 5.11
CA LYS A 454 -14.62 35.89 5.18
C LYS A 454 -15.77 36.87 5.40
N ILE A 455 -15.54 37.98 6.09
CA ILE A 455 -16.56 39.02 6.30
C ILE A 455 -16.67 40.00 5.13
N SER A 456 -15.70 39.97 4.20
CA SER A 456 -15.67 40.90 3.08
C SER A 456 -16.79 40.63 2.07
N ARG A 457 -17.24 41.70 1.40
CA ARG A 457 -18.31 41.61 0.39
C ARG A 457 -17.85 40.76 -0.80
N GLU A 458 -16.61 40.91 -1.22
CA GLU A 458 -16.04 40.21 -2.38
C GLU A 458 -15.98 38.69 -2.15
N TYR A 459 -15.57 38.26 -0.97
CA TYR A 459 -15.55 36.85 -0.60
C TYR A 459 -16.96 36.24 -0.68
N ASN A 460 -17.93 36.87 -0.02
CA ASN A 460 -19.29 36.35 0.03
C ASN A 460 -19.99 36.42 -1.33
N ALA A 461 -19.62 37.38 -2.18
CA ALA A 461 -20.09 37.43 -3.57
C ALA A 461 -19.56 36.25 -4.40
N LEU A 462 -18.28 35.89 -4.26
CA LEU A 462 -17.72 34.71 -4.91
C LEU A 462 -18.38 33.42 -4.42
N VAL A 463 -18.53 33.24 -3.11
CA VAL A 463 -19.19 32.05 -2.53
C VAL A 463 -20.64 31.94 -3.04
N LYS A 464 -21.41 33.04 -3.01
CA LYS A 464 -22.79 33.06 -3.53
C LYS A 464 -22.86 32.78 -5.03
N LYS A 465 -21.92 33.32 -5.82
CA LYS A 465 -21.83 33.10 -7.29
C LYS A 465 -21.70 31.62 -7.65
N TYR A 466 -20.88 30.86 -6.91
CA TYR A 466 -20.59 29.45 -7.24
C TYR A 466 -21.44 28.45 -6.46
N LEU A 467 -21.87 28.77 -5.23
CA LEU A 467 -22.56 27.85 -4.32
C LEU A 467 -24.02 28.27 -4.01
N GLY A 468 -24.48 29.38 -4.57
CA GLY A 468 -25.86 29.87 -4.45
C GLY A 468 -26.20 30.58 -3.13
N THR A 469 -25.37 30.46 -2.10
CA THR A 469 -25.56 31.12 -0.80
C THR A 469 -24.23 31.54 -0.17
N SER A 470 -24.26 32.41 0.84
CA SER A 470 -23.10 32.87 1.61
C SER A 470 -23.50 33.26 3.04
N LYS A 471 -22.55 33.26 3.99
CA LYS A 471 -22.83 33.41 5.43
C LYS A 471 -23.08 34.84 5.89
N TYR A 472 -22.37 35.83 5.34
CA TYR A 472 -22.35 37.19 5.91
C TYR A 472 -22.98 38.29 5.03
N HIS A 473 -23.29 38.02 3.76
CA HIS A 473 -23.87 39.01 2.83
C HIS A 473 -24.98 38.41 1.95
N SER A 474 -26.11 38.06 2.58
CA SER A 474 -27.24 37.39 1.94
C SER A 474 -28.28 38.33 1.29
N TYR A 475 -27.99 39.63 1.20
CA TYR A 475 -28.91 40.61 0.61
C TYR A 475 -28.99 40.53 -0.92
#